data_AF-A0A9D1ES53-F1
#
_entry.id   AF-A0A9D1ES53-F1
#
_cell.length_a   1.000
_cell.length_b   1.000
_cell.length_c   1.000
_cell.angle_alpha   90.00
_cell.angle_beta   90.00
_cell.angle_gamma   90.00
#
_symmetry.space_group_name_H-M   'P 1'
#
loop_
_entity.id
_entity.type
_entity.pdbx_description
1 polymer ?
#
loop_
_entity_poly.entity_id
_entity_poly.type
_entity_poly.pdbx_seq_one_letter_code
_entity_poly.pdbx_strand_id
1 'polypeptide(L)'
;MRVLYRDEADDTLCVAEVTGTTYYPDEEILEFSGDCDFGVRASAQEAEKIVRSLYLEGKADVTGYESCDVDFGFEDDEFDEDDEEEEDDEDLDDALEAFLNSQEEGFHVPKRYIFPKKQ
;
A
#
# COMPACT_ATOMS: atom_id res chain seq x y z
N MET A 1 1.41 3.27 -15.87
CA MET A 1 2.65 2.46 -16.09
C MET A 1 2.23 1.01 -16.33
N ARG A 2 3.07 0.13 -16.86
CA ARG A 2 2.65 -1.25 -17.18
C ARG A 2 3.47 -2.29 -16.43
N VAL A 3 2.82 -3.21 -15.74
CA VAL A 3 3.49 -4.29 -15.00
C VAL A 3 3.09 -5.62 -15.61
N LEU A 4 4.08 -6.43 -15.98
CA LEU A 4 3.89 -7.83 -16.36
C LEU A 4 3.98 -8.68 -15.10
N TYR A 5 2.92 -9.43 -14.79
CA TYR A 5 2.81 -10.28 -13.62
C TYR A 5 2.25 -11.65 -14.02
N ARG A 6 2.29 -12.59 -13.08
CA ARG A 6 1.74 -13.93 -13.22
C ARG A 6 0.47 -13.99 -12.36
N ASP A 7 -0.65 -14.32 -12.97
CA ASP A 7 -1.94 -14.45 -12.28
C ASP A 7 -1.93 -15.70 -11.41
N GLU A 8 -2.36 -15.59 -10.16
CA GLU A 8 -2.39 -16.69 -9.21
C GLU A 8 -3.45 -17.74 -9.57
N ALA A 9 -4.56 -17.31 -10.17
CA ALA A 9 -5.70 -18.19 -10.42
C ALA A 9 -5.41 -19.24 -11.51
N ASP A 10 -4.66 -18.86 -12.54
CA ASP A 10 -4.47 -19.69 -13.74
C ASP A 10 -3.03 -19.71 -14.29
N ASP A 11 -2.05 -19.18 -13.56
CA ASP A 11 -0.62 -19.14 -13.94
C ASP A 11 -0.36 -18.46 -15.30
N THR A 12 -1.27 -17.58 -15.72
CA THR A 12 -1.14 -16.85 -16.97
C THR A 12 -0.34 -15.57 -16.80
N LEU A 13 0.33 -15.16 -17.87
CA LEU A 13 1.07 -13.91 -17.90
C LEU A 13 0.12 -12.77 -18.26
N CYS A 14 -0.08 -11.86 -17.31
CA CYS A 14 -1.00 -10.75 -17.40
C CYS A 14 -0.24 -9.42 -17.38
N VAL A 15 -0.83 -8.38 -17.97
CA VAL A 15 -0.29 -7.01 -17.95
C VAL A 15 -1.32 -6.08 -17.35
N ALA A 16 -0.97 -5.45 -16.24
CA ALA A 16 -1.80 -4.45 -15.58
C ALA A 16 -1.32 -3.03 -15.91
N GLU A 17 -2.25 -2.11 -16.11
CA GLU A 17 -1.94 -0.68 -16.05
C GLU A 17 -2.01 -0.21 -14.60
N VAL A 18 -0.88 0.27 -14.10
CA VAL A 18 -0.70 0.69 -12.70
C VAL A 18 -0.54 2.20 -12.61
N THR A 19 -1.16 2.79 -11.60
CA THR A 19 -1.16 4.23 -11.33
C THR A 19 -0.38 4.58 -10.06
N GLY A 20 -0.17 3.61 -9.17
CA GLY A 20 0.62 3.76 -7.94
C GLY A 20 1.14 2.44 -7.43
N THR A 21 1.97 2.52 -6.39
CA THR A 21 2.48 1.37 -5.65
C THR A 21 2.59 1.69 -4.16
N THR A 22 2.33 0.71 -3.31
CA THR A 22 2.47 0.79 -1.85
C THR A 22 3.37 -0.35 -1.39
N TYR A 23 4.39 -0.07 -0.58
CA TYR A 23 5.22 -1.10 0.04
C TYR A 23 4.87 -1.26 1.51
N TYR A 24 4.55 -2.50 1.90
CA TYR A 24 4.21 -2.93 3.24
C TYR A 24 5.43 -3.66 3.85
N PRO A 25 6.18 -2.98 4.75
CA PRO A 25 7.48 -3.47 5.20
C PRO A 25 7.40 -4.70 6.11
N ASP A 26 6.34 -4.82 6.90
CA ASP A 26 6.18 -5.90 7.87
C ASP A 26 5.80 -7.23 7.17
N GLU A 27 5.05 -7.13 6.07
CA GLU A 27 4.60 -8.25 5.25
C GLU A 27 5.54 -8.55 4.08
N GLU A 28 6.51 -7.67 3.80
CA GLU A 28 7.37 -7.69 2.62
C GLU A 28 6.58 -7.77 1.31
N ILE A 29 5.50 -6.99 1.21
CA ILE A 29 4.60 -6.96 0.05
C ILE A 29 4.71 -5.61 -0.67
N LEU A 30 4.90 -5.66 -1.98
CA LEU A 30 4.72 -4.52 -2.87
C LEU A 30 3.37 -4.65 -3.59
N GLU A 31 2.43 -3.79 -3.23
CA GLU A 31 1.15 -3.61 -3.89
C GLU A 31 1.30 -2.69 -5.10
N PHE A 32 0.60 -3.03 -6.17
CA PHE A 32 0.36 -2.17 -7.32
C PHE A 32 -1.12 -1.81 -7.37
N SER A 33 -1.42 -0.50 -7.44
CA SER A 33 -2.79 0.00 -7.57
C SER A 33 -3.06 0.53 -8.99
N GLY A 34 -4.22 0.25 -9.58
CA GLY A 34 -4.53 0.66 -10.94
C GLY A 34 -5.85 0.11 -11.49
N ASP A 35 -5.78 -0.52 -12.66
CA ASP A 35 -6.95 -1.17 -13.27
C ASP A 35 -7.32 -2.48 -12.56
N CYS A 36 -6.31 -3.14 -11.98
CA CYS A 36 -6.44 -4.32 -11.14
C CYS A 36 -5.38 -4.18 -10.06
N ASP A 37 -5.83 -4.23 -8.80
CA ASP A 37 -4.95 -4.15 -7.66
C ASP A 37 -4.41 -5.55 -7.36
N PHE A 38 -3.09 -5.67 -7.20
CA PHE A 38 -2.42 -6.94 -6.93
C PHE A 38 -1.09 -6.71 -6.22
N GLY A 39 -0.59 -7.75 -5.55
CA GLY A 39 0.60 -7.69 -4.73
C GLY A 39 1.61 -8.72 -5.14
N VAL A 40 2.87 -8.44 -4.84
CA VAL A 40 3.95 -9.42 -4.93
C VAL A 40 4.80 -9.39 -3.67
N ARG A 41 5.29 -10.56 -3.23
CA ARG A 41 6.31 -10.61 -2.19
C ARG A 41 7.64 -10.14 -2.72
N ALA A 42 8.21 -9.11 -2.09
CA ALA A 42 9.50 -8.56 -2.46
C ALA A 42 10.15 -7.94 -1.22
N SER A 43 11.45 -8.17 -1.03
CA SER A 43 12.21 -7.44 0.01
C SER A 43 12.23 -5.93 -0.30
N ALA A 44 12.49 -5.09 0.69
CA ALA A 44 12.55 -3.64 0.51
C ALA A 44 13.52 -3.20 -0.61
N GLN A 45 14.65 -3.90 -0.76
CA GLN A 45 15.62 -3.61 -1.82
C GLN A 45 15.10 -3.99 -3.21
N GLU A 46 14.31 -5.06 -3.32
CA GLU A 46 13.69 -5.49 -4.56
C GLU A 46 12.54 -4.57 -4.93
N ALA A 47 11.68 -4.23 -3.97
CA ALA A 47 10.61 -3.27 -4.14
C ALA A 47 11.14 -1.92 -4.64
N GLU A 48 12.23 -1.41 -4.06
CA GLU A 48 12.86 -0.17 -4.54
C GLU A 48 13.33 -0.28 -6.00
N LYS A 49 13.93 -1.41 -6.40
CA LYS A 49 14.36 -1.64 -7.79
C LYS A 49 13.16 -1.68 -8.74
N ILE A 50 12.08 -2.33 -8.35
CA ILE A 50 10.85 -2.44 -9.16
C ILE A 50 10.24 -1.04 -9.35
N VAL A 51 10.04 -0.30 -8.26
CA VAL A 51 9.48 1.06 -8.28
C VAL A 51 10.35 2.02 -9.10
N ARG A 52 11.68 1.95 -8.96
CA ARG A 52 12.61 2.75 -9.79
C ARG A 52 12.50 2.39 -11.27
N SER A 53 12.38 1.11 -11.61
CA SER A 53 12.22 0.66 -13.00
C SER A 53 10.90 1.16 -13.58
N LEU A 54 9.82 1.09 -12.81
CA LEU A 54 8.52 1.67 -13.17
C LEU A 54 8.61 3.17 -13.41
N TYR A 55 9.27 3.92 -12.52
CA TYR A 55 9.43 5.37 -12.67
C TYR A 55 10.23 5.76 -13.92
N LEU A 56 11.37 5.09 -14.16
CA LEU A 56 12.29 5.45 -15.24
C LEU A 56 11.83 4.93 -16.61
N GLU A 57 11.36 3.68 -16.67
CA GLU A 57 11.03 3.01 -17.93
C GLU A 57 9.53 2.98 -18.22
N GLY A 58 8.69 3.28 -17.22
CA GLY A 58 7.24 3.15 -17.33
C GLY A 58 6.73 1.71 -17.34
N LYS A 59 7.62 0.73 -17.11
CA LYS A 59 7.33 -0.70 -17.14
C LYS A 59 8.15 -1.50 -16.12
N ALA A 60 7.60 -2.62 -15.65
CA ALA A 60 8.33 -3.60 -14.86
C ALA A 60 7.87 -5.03 -15.15
N ASP A 61 8.77 -5.98 -14.95
CA ASP A 61 8.51 -7.41 -14.98
C ASP A 61 8.64 -7.98 -13.57
N VAL A 62 7.53 -8.48 -13.04
CA VAL A 62 7.46 -9.10 -11.71
C VAL A 62 7.02 -10.56 -11.78
N THR A 63 7.10 -11.20 -12.96
CA THR A 63 6.67 -12.59 -13.17
C THR A 63 7.47 -13.65 -12.40
N GLY A 64 8.62 -13.25 -11.86
CA GLY A 64 9.47 -14.07 -10.99
C GLY A 64 9.19 -13.92 -9.49
N TYR A 65 8.30 -13.02 -9.09
CA TYR A 65 7.89 -12.84 -7.69
C TYR A 65 6.61 -13.62 -7.40
N GLU A 66 6.43 -14.04 -6.15
CA GLU A 66 5.23 -14.71 -5.68
C GLU A 66 4.08 -13.69 -5.64
N SER A 67 3.00 -13.96 -6.37
CA SER A 67 1.76 -13.17 -6.29
C SER A 67 1.15 -13.30 -4.90
N CYS A 68 0.52 -12.22 -4.42
CA CYS A 68 -0.27 -12.25 -3.21
C CYS A 68 -1.54 -11.44 -3.43
N ASP A 69 -2.66 -11.98 -2.96
CA ASP A 69 -3.88 -11.22 -2.81
C ASP A 69 -3.65 -10.05 -1.85
N VAL A 70 -4.01 -8.85 -2.29
CA VAL A 70 -3.92 -7.61 -1.51
C VAL A 70 -5.28 -7.28 -0.92
N ASP A 71 -6.00 -8.31 -0.47
CA ASP A 71 -7.15 -8.13 0.41
C ASP A 71 -6.60 -8.05 1.85
N PHE A 72 -5.79 -7.01 2.11
CA PHE A 72 -5.53 -6.61 3.48
C PHE A 72 -6.87 -6.07 3.96
N GLY A 73 -7.57 -6.84 4.80
CA GLY A 73 -8.87 -6.49 5.36
C GLY A 73 -8.84 -5.21 6.21
N PHE A 74 -8.54 -4.07 5.61
CA PHE A 74 -9.20 -2.82 5.91
C PHE A 74 -10.64 -3.02 5.41
N GLU A 75 -11.38 -3.89 6.11
CA GLU A 75 -12.78 -3.61 6.37
C GLU A 75 -12.78 -2.10 6.72
N ASP A 76 -13.55 -1.30 5.98
CA ASP A 76 -14.04 -0.05 6.54
C ASP A 76 -14.39 -0.43 7.97
N ASP A 77 -13.58 0.01 8.94
CA ASP A 77 -13.93 -0.08 10.35
C ASP A 77 -15.32 0.53 10.33
N GLU A 78 -16.35 -0.32 10.46
CA GLU A 78 -17.71 0.13 10.60
C GLU A 78 -17.58 1.08 11.78
N PHE A 79 -17.62 2.37 11.47
CA PHE A 79 -17.64 3.42 12.45
C PHE A 79 -18.97 3.16 13.15
N ASP A 80 -18.93 2.33 14.18
CA ASP A 80 -20.04 2.01 15.05
C ASP A 80 -20.39 3.36 15.68
N GLU A 81 -21.30 4.08 15.04
CA GLU A 81 -21.96 5.27 15.56
C GLU A 81 -22.90 4.84 16.70
N ASP A 82 -22.35 4.20 17.73
CA ASP A 82 -23.06 3.87 18.95
C ASP A 82 -22.13 4.04 20.15
N ASP A 83 -21.68 5.27 20.37
CA ASP A 83 -21.37 5.72 21.72
C ASP A 83 -21.94 7.13 21.95
N GLU A 84 -23.20 7.15 22.38
CA GLU A 84 -23.80 8.30 23.05
C GLU A 84 -23.10 8.50 24.41
N GLU A 85 -21.93 9.14 24.44
CA GLU A 85 -21.47 9.84 25.65
C GLU A 85 -20.99 11.26 25.29
N GLU A 86 -21.86 12.23 25.57
CA GLU A 86 -21.45 13.63 25.73
C GLU A 86 -20.48 13.72 26.92
N GLU A 87 -19.26 14.22 26.74
CA GLU A 87 -18.61 15.19 27.66
C GLU A 87 -17.21 15.66 27.18
N ASP A 88 -17.10 17.00 27.05
CA ASP A 88 -15.95 17.92 27.03
C ASP A 88 -14.89 17.92 25.90
N ASP A 89 -15.03 18.92 25.01
CA ASP A 89 -14.08 19.38 23.97
C ASP A 89 -12.77 20.02 24.50
N GLU A 90 -12.40 19.83 25.78
CA GLU A 90 -11.22 20.49 26.37
C GLU A 90 -9.92 19.63 26.37
N ASP A 91 -10.00 18.33 26.08
CA ASP A 91 -8.85 17.40 26.16
C ASP A 91 -8.33 16.89 24.80
N LEU A 92 -8.90 17.35 23.67
CA LEU A 92 -8.52 16.84 22.34
C LEU A 92 -7.07 17.21 21.97
N ASP A 93 -6.59 18.39 22.37
CA ASP A 93 -5.21 18.84 22.12
C ASP A 93 -4.21 18.04 22.99
N ASP A 94 -4.55 17.72 24.24
CA ASP A 94 -3.71 16.91 25.13
C ASP A 94 -3.69 15.43 24.71
N ALA A 95 -4.80 14.90 24.18
CA ALA A 95 -4.87 13.56 23.61
C ALA A 95 -4.08 13.44 22.29
N LEU A 96 -4.11 14.48 21.45
CA LEU A 96 -3.34 14.53 20.21
C LEU A 96 -1.84 14.72 20.48
N GLU A 97 -1.47 15.53 21.48
CA GLU A 97 -0.08 15.71 21.92
C GLU A 97 0.45 14.46 22.63
N ALA A 98 -0.38 13.71 23.37
CA ALA A 98 -0.04 12.39 23.90
C ALA A 98 0.12 11.32 22.80
N PHE A 99 -0.74 11.34 21.78
CA PHE A 99 -0.62 10.46 20.61
C PHE A 99 0.67 10.75 19.82
N LEU A 100 0.98 12.02 19.56
CA LEU A 100 2.22 12.44 18.90
C LEU A 100 3.47 12.18 19.76
N ASN A 101 3.38 12.32 21.09
CA ASN A 101 4.48 12.00 22.00
C ASN A 101 4.65 10.49 22.25
N SER A 102 3.63 9.67 22.00
CA SER A 102 3.74 8.19 22.01
C SER A 102 4.43 7.63 20.75
N GLN A 103 4.67 8.49 19.75
CA GLN A 103 5.32 8.16 18.48
C GLN A 103 6.85 7.98 18.59
N GLU A 104 7.37 7.62 19.76
CA GLU A 104 8.77 7.22 19.96
C GLU A 104 8.99 5.72 19.76
N GLU A 105 7.93 4.93 19.55
CA GLU A 105 8.03 3.52 19.13
C GLU A 105 7.34 3.27 17.77
N GLY A 106 8.08 3.52 16.69
CA GLY A 106 8.08 2.64 15.52
C GLY A 106 6.83 2.54 14.63
N PHE A 107 5.92 3.52 14.58
CA PHE A 107 4.83 3.48 13.60
C PHE A 107 5.34 3.73 12.17
N HIS A 108 5.46 2.66 11.38
CA HIS A 108 5.86 2.73 9.98
C HIS A 108 4.66 3.08 9.09
N VAL A 109 4.45 4.38 8.86
CA VAL A 109 3.44 4.85 7.90
C VAL A 109 3.73 4.29 6.50
N PRO A 110 2.77 3.63 5.83
CA PRO A 110 2.92 3.13 4.48
C PRO A 110 3.37 4.25 3.54
N LYS A 111 4.47 4.03 2.81
CA LYS A 111 4.95 5.02 1.84
C LYS A 111 4.18 4.88 0.52
N ARG A 112 3.21 5.77 0.33
CA ARG A 112 2.46 5.89 -0.92
C ARG A 112 3.25 6.70 -1.96
N TYR A 113 3.50 6.11 -3.12
CA TYR A 113 4.09 6.81 -4.27
C TYR A 113 3.05 7.03 -5.36
N ILE A 114 2.69 8.30 -5.61
CA ILE A 114 1.73 8.70 -6.65
C ILE A 114 2.50 9.20 -7.87
N PHE A 115 2.26 8.61 -9.04
CA PHE A 115 2.89 9.05 -10.28
C PHE A 115 2.06 10.10 -11.03
N PRO A 116 2.68 11.15 -11.59
CA PRO A 116 1.97 12.15 -12.38
C PRO A 116 1.43 11.56 -13.69
N LYS A 117 0.16 11.85 -14.02
CA LYS A 117 -0.44 11.50 -15.32
C LYS A 117 0.26 12.29 -16.43
N LYS A 118 0.80 11.60 -17.45
CA LYS A 118 1.33 12.25 -18.66
C LYS A 118 0.17 12.89 -19.42
N GLN A 119 0.26 14.21 -19.67
CA GLN A 119 -0.65 14.95 -20.57
C GLN A 119 -0.39 14.60 -22.03
#